data_AF-A0A7J5V0H9-F1
#
_entry.id   AF-A0A7J5V0H9-F1
#
_cell.length_a   1.000
_cell.length_b   1.000
_cell.length_c   1.000
_cell.angle_alpha   90.00
_cell.angle_beta   90.00
_cell.angle_gamma   90.00
#
_symmetry.space_group_name_H-M   'P 1'
#
loop_
_entity.id
_entity.type
_entity.pdbx_description
1 polymer ?
#
loop_
_entity_poly.entity_id
_entity_poly.type
_entity_poly.pdbx_seq_one_letter_code
_entity_poly.pdbx_strand_id
1 'polypeptide(L)'
;MEDVNCFMEKAVIPTETALEVFLGDKLKLWKSIQQFVLEAYPDGRAEWNFPGKKFGWSFRIKDKKRAIIYMLPRIGFLKVAFVFGQKATESVMESDVSEHIKIELRNAVPFVEGRGISLDVLDDLALVDIKKLIHIKLKH
;
A
#
# COMPACT_ATOMS: atom_id res chain seq x y z
N MET A 1 6.28 11.52 13.77
CA MET A 1 6.09 12.18 12.45
C MET A 1 4.60 12.42 12.29
N GLU A 2 4.20 13.52 11.68
CA GLU A 2 2.78 13.74 11.39
C GLU A 2 2.31 12.77 10.29
N ASP A 3 1.28 11.97 10.56
CA ASP A 3 0.63 11.08 9.58
C ASP A 3 -0.34 11.90 8.71
N VAL A 4 0.24 12.77 7.88
CA VAL A 4 -0.51 13.67 6.99
C VAL A 4 -0.15 13.37 5.54
N ASN A 5 -1.19 13.13 4.72
CA ASN A 5 -1.01 12.97 3.29
C ASN A 5 -0.53 14.30 2.68
N CYS A 6 0.56 14.26 1.92
CA CYS A 6 1.16 15.45 1.31
C CYS A 6 0.42 15.97 0.06
N PHE A 7 -0.56 15.22 -0.47
CA PHE A 7 -1.32 15.59 -1.66
C PHE A 7 -2.83 15.67 -1.38
N MET A 8 -3.28 16.82 -0.89
CA MET A 8 -4.69 17.03 -0.50
C MET A 8 -5.55 17.69 -1.57
N GLU A 9 -4.94 18.29 -2.61
CA GLU A 9 -5.67 19.05 -3.61
C GLU A 9 -6.15 18.21 -4.78
N LYS A 10 -7.47 17.99 -4.87
CA LYS A 10 -8.10 17.15 -5.92
C LYS A 10 -7.82 17.65 -7.34
N ALA A 11 -7.65 18.96 -7.53
CA ALA A 11 -7.38 19.54 -8.86
C ALA A 11 -5.95 19.30 -9.34
N VAL A 12 -5.04 18.89 -8.45
CA VAL A 12 -3.61 18.73 -8.74
C VAL A 12 -3.25 17.25 -8.61
N ILE A 13 -3.16 16.55 -9.74
CA ILE A 13 -2.72 15.16 -9.77
C ILE A 13 -1.22 15.13 -9.40
N PRO A 14 -0.79 14.28 -8.45
CA PRO A 14 0.61 14.22 -8.07
C PRO A 14 1.52 13.77 -9.21
N THR A 15 2.70 14.37 -9.27
CA THR A 15 3.75 14.03 -10.23
C THR A 15 4.91 13.31 -9.54
N GLU A 16 5.78 12.67 -10.32
CA GLU A 16 6.99 12.05 -9.77
C GLU A 16 7.91 13.08 -9.10
N THR A 17 8.07 14.27 -9.68
CA THR A 17 8.83 15.36 -9.07
C THR A 17 8.23 15.79 -7.73
N ALA A 18 6.89 15.87 -7.63
CA ALA A 18 6.24 16.20 -6.36
C ALA A 18 6.45 15.08 -5.33
N LEU A 19 6.41 13.81 -5.76
CA LEU A 19 6.74 12.66 -4.89
C LEU A 19 8.16 12.75 -4.36
N GLU A 20 9.13 13.09 -5.20
CA GLU A 20 10.53 13.27 -4.79
C GLU A 20 10.69 14.34 -3.71
N VAL A 21 10.03 15.50 -3.89
CA VAL A 21 10.07 16.60 -2.92
C VAL A 21 9.54 16.16 -1.54
N PHE A 22 8.43 15.40 -1.49
CA PHE A 22 7.82 15.02 -0.21
C PHE A 22 8.40 13.75 0.42
N LEU A 23 8.78 12.75 -0.38
CA LEU A 23 9.33 11.50 0.13
C LEU A 23 10.84 11.57 0.39
N GLY A 24 11.55 12.44 -0.31
CA GLY A 24 13.01 12.49 -0.30
C GLY A 24 13.62 11.12 -0.56
N ASP A 25 14.54 10.70 0.32
CA ASP A 25 15.23 9.41 0.24
C ASP A 25 14.28 8.19 0.24
N LYS A 26 13.03 8.34 0.70
CA LYS A 26 12.05 7.25 0.70
C LYS A 26 11.40 7.03 -0.67
N LEU A 27 11.67 7.88 -1.67
CA LEU A 27 11.28 7.64 -3.06
C LEU A 27 11.81 6.29 -3.57
N LYS A 28 13.00 5.86 -3.12
CA LYS A 28 13.56 4.55 -3.48
C LYS A 28 12.67 3.38 -3.04
N LEU A 29 12.06 3.48 -1.85
CA LEU A 29 11.16 2.46 -1.30
C LEU A 29 9.86 2.42 -2.11
N TRP A 30 9.33 3.60 -2.44
CA TRP A 30 8.18 3.73 -3.33
C TRP A 30 8.42 3.02 -4.66
N LYS A 31 9.51 3.37 -5.35
CA LYS A 31 9.86 2.75 -6.64
C LYS A 31 10.06 1.25 -6.53
N SER A 32 10.71 0.78 -5.46
CA SER A 32 10.95 -0.65 -5.23
C SER A 32 9.65 -1.44 -5.06
N ILE A 33 8.68 -0.90 -4.34
CA ILE A 33 7.36 -1.53 -4.17
C ILE A 33 6.60 -1.53 -5.49
N GLN A 34 6.56 -0.40 -6.20
CA GLN A 34 5.88 -0.28 -7.49
C GLN A 34 6.45 -1.27 -8.51
N GLN A 35 7.78 -1.32 -8.64
CA GLN A 35 8.48 -2.25 -9.52
C GLN A 35 8.14 -3.69 -9.15
N PHE A 36 8.24 -4.06 -7.87
CA PHE A 36 7.99 -5.42 -7.43
C PHE A 36 6.56 -5.89 -7.74
N VAL A 37 5.55 -5.04 -7.55
CA VAL A 37 4.16 -5.39 -7.89
C VAL A 37 4.00 -5.62 -9.38
N LEU A 38 4.61 -4.79 -10.23
CA LEU A 38 4.51 -4.91 -11.68
C LEU A 38 5.36 -6.08 -12.22
N GLU A 39 6.45 -6.46 -11.56
CA GLU A 39 7.18 -7.69 -11.88
C GLU A 39 6.36 -8.93 -11.51
N ALA A 40 5.72 -8.93 -10.33
CA ALA A 40 4.87 -10.03 -9.87
C ALA A 40 3.54 -10.13 -10.65
N TYR A 41 3.05 -9.01 -11.18
CA TYR A 41 1.82 -8.92 -11.97
C TYR A 41 1.94 -7.87 -13.09
N PRO A 42 2.52 -8.23 -14.25
CA PRO A 42 2.79 -7.29 -15.36
C PRO A 42 1.56 -6.61 -15.94
N ASP A 43 0.38 -7.23 -15.86
CA ASP A 43 -0.90 -6.66 -16.29
C ASP A 43 -1.48 -5.63 -15.30
N GLY A 44 -0.75 -5.33 -14.22
CA GLY A 44 -1.16 -4.40 -13.17
C GLY A 44 -1.36 -2.99 -13.71
N ARG A 45 -2.50 -2.38 -13.37
CA ARG A 45 -2.79 -0.99 -13.76
C ARG A 45 -2.46 -0.06 -12.60
N ALA A 46 -1.50 0.82 -12.84
CA ALA A 46 -1.03 1.79 -11.85
C ALA A 46 -1.70 3.15 -12.10
N GLU A 47 -2.37 3.70 -11.09
CA GLU A 47 -3.14 4.94 -11.23
C GLU A 47 -3.18 5.75 -9.93
N TRP A 48 -3.30 7.07 -10.08
CA TRP A 48 -3.65 7.97 -8.99
C TRP A 48 -5.16 7.94 -8.73
N ASN A 49 -5.56 7.95 -7.47
CA ASN A 49 -6.94 7.93 -7.04
C ASN A 49 -7.17 8.93 -5.90
N PHE A 50 -8.22 9.75 -6.02
CA PHE A 50 -8.63 10.70 -4.98
C PHE A 50 -10.00 10.29 -4.41
N PRO A 51 -10.05 9.47 -3.35
CA PRO A 51 -11.30 8.97 -2.79
C PRO A 51 -12.07 10.06 -2.01
N GLY A 52 -11.42 11.16 -1.62
CA GLY A 52 -12.08 12.29 -0.98
C GLY A 52 -11.12 13.19 -0.20
N LYS A 53 -11.60 14.39 0.15
CA LYS A 53 -10.81 15.42 0.85
C LYS A 53 -10.24 14.97 2.20
N LYS A 54 -10.87 13.99 2.85
CA LYS A 54 -10.37 13.40 4.11
C LYS A 54 -9.06 12.64 3.92
N PHE A 55 -8.83 12.06 2.74
CA PHE A 55 -7.75 11.11 2.52
C PHE A 55 -6.65 11.65 1.59
N GLY A 56 -6.98 12.60 0.71
CA GLY A 56 -6.07 13.09 -0.32
C GLY A 56 -5.84 12.07 -1.45
N TRP A 57 -4.82 12.29 -2.26
CA TRP A 57 -4.42 11.37 -3.31
C TRP A 57 -3.71 10.14 -2.75
N SER A 58 -4.04 8.97 -3.30
CA SER A 58 -3.24 7.76 -3.16
C SER A 58 -2.92 7.19 -4.52
N PHE A 59 -1.78 6.53 -4.63
CA PHE A 59 -1.46 5.73 -5.79
C PHE A 59 -1.92 4.30 -5.53
N ARG A 60 -2.45 3.62 -6.53
CA ARG A 60 -2.80 2.22 -6.40
C ARG A 60 -2.37 1.45 -7.62
N ILE A 61 -1.98 0.21 -7.39
CA ILE A 61 -1.81 -0.77 -8.45
C ILE A 61 -2.92 -1.79 -8.28
N LYS A 62 -3.69 -2.01 -9.34
CA LYS A 62 -4.86 -2.90 -9.31
C LYS A 62 -4.76 -3.98 -10.37
N ASP A 63 -5.34 -5.13 -10.03
CA ASP A 63 -5.68 -6.15 -11.02
C ASP A 63 -6.99 -5.75 -11.73
N LYS A 64 -7.54 -6.66 -12.54
CA LYS A 64 -8.78 -6.43 -13.31
C LYS A 64 -10.01 -6.12 -12.45
N LYS A 65 -10.03 -6.56 -11.18
CA LYS A 65 -11.18 -6.51 -10.27
C LYS A 65 -10.96 -5.60 -9.07
N ARG A 66 -9.77 -5.63 -8.47
CA ARG A 66 -9.50 -5.03 -7.15
C ARG A 66 -8.10 -4.47 -7.04
N ALA A 67 -7.90 -3.57 -6.08
CA ALA A 67 -6.57 -3.07 -5.75
C ALA A 67 -5.70 -4.20 -5.18
N ILE A 68 -4.47 -4.30 -5.68
CA ILE A 68 -3.42 -5.15 -5.14
C ILE A 68 -2.80 -4.42 -3.95
N ILE A 69 -2.43 -3.15 -4.15
CA ILE A 69 -1.84 -2.30 -3.11
C ILE A 69 -2.28 -0.86 -3.28
N TYR A 70 -2.44 -0.16 -2.16
CA TYR A 70 -2.50 1.30 -2.10
C TYR A 70 -1.20 1.83 -1.53
N MET A 71 -0.65 2.88 -2.12
CA MET A 71 0.54 3.59 -1.67
C MET A 71 0.13 5.03 -1.35
N LEU A 72 0.31 5.40 -0.10
CA LEU A 72 -0.15 6.67 0.46
C LEU A 72 1.08 7.50 0.84
N PRO A 73 1.42 8.54 0.07
CA PRO A 73 2.59 9.34 0.35
C PRO A 73 2.37 10.20 1.60
N ARG A 74 3.45 10.42 2.34
CA ARG A 74 3.53 11.26 3.54
C ARG A 74 4.76 12.15 3.44
N ILE A 75 4.88 13.11 4.34
CA ILE A 75 6.09 13.92 4.45
C ILE A 75 7.19 13.06 5.08
N GLY A 76 8.22 12.71 4.30
CA GLY A 76 9.39 11.97 4.72
C GLY A 76 9.23 10.44 4.82
N PHE A 77 8.05 9.90 4.52
CA PHE A 77 7.80 8.45 4.47
C PHE A 77 6.60 8.12 3.57
N LEU A 78 6.27 6.84 3.42
CA LEU A 78 5.04 6.40 2.78
C LEU A 78 4.37 5.35 3.64
N LYS A 79 3.05 5.23 3.48
CA LYS A 79 2.30 4.07 3.95
C LYS A 79 1.91 3.20 2.78
N VAL A 80 1.78 1.92 3.01
CA VAL A 80 1.05 1.03 2.12
C VAL A 80 -0.21 0.53 2.81
N ALA A 81 -1.23 0.16 2.03
CA ALA A 81 -2.41 -0.47 2.56
C ALA A 81 -2.88 -1.62 1.67
N PHE A 82 -3.43 -2.63 2.34
CA PHE A 82 -3.98 -3.83 1.74
C PHE A 82 -5.39 -4.08 2.25
N VAL A 83 -6.20 -4.71 1.41
CA VAL A 83 -7.49 -5.27 1.83
C VAL A 83 -7.47 -6.76 1.52
N PHE A 84 -7.59 -7.61 2.54
CA PHE A 84 -7.54 -9.06 2.39
C PHE A 84 -8.92 -9.68 2.58
N GLY A 85 -9.38 -10.42 1.57
CA GLY A 85 -10.53 -11.31 1.73
C GLY A 85 -10.22 -12.45 2.70
N GLN A 86 -11.23 -13.25 3.06
CA GLN A 86 -11.09 -14.29 4.09
C GLN A 86 -9.93 -15.26 3.82
N LYS A 87 -9.88 -15.88 2.64
CA LYS A 87 -8.81 -16.84 2.28
C LYS A 87 -7.41 -16.22 2.32
N ALA A 88 -7.29 -14.98 1.84
CA ALA A 88 -6.02 -14.26 1.89
C ALA A 88 -5.64 -13.92 3.34
N THR A 89 -6.62 -13.57 4.18
CA THR A 89 -6.41 -13.32 5.62
C THR A 89 -5.85 -14.56 6.30
N GLU A 90 -6.47 -15.73 6.08
CA GLU A 90 -5.99 -17.01 6.62
C GLU A 90 -4.54 -17.29 6.19
N SER A 91 -4.20 -17.08 4.91
CA SER A 91 -2.83 -17.20 4.42
C SER A 91 -1.84 -16.20 5.04
N VAL A 92 -2.27 -14.98 5.37
CA VAL A 92 -1.42 -14.03 6.13
C VAL A 92 -1.15 -14.58 7.54
N MET A 93 -2.16 -15.11 8.23
CA MET A 93 -2.00 -15.64 9.59
C MET A 93 -1.04 -16.84 9.65
N GLU A 94 -1.05 -17.69 8.62
CA GLU A 94 -0.18 -18.87 8.48
C GLU A 94 1.23 -18.54 7.99
N SER A 95 1.44 -17.33 7.46
CA SER A 95 2.75 -16.90 6.94
C SER A 95 3.72 -16.47 8.03
N ASP A 96 4.96 -16.21 7.64
CA ASP A 96 6.05 -15.73 8.47
C ASP A 96 6.21 -14.19 8.42
N VAL A 97 5.15 -13.45 8.06
CA VAL A 97 5.13 -11.99 8.26
C VAL A 97 5.14 -11.65 9.76
N SER A 98 5.58 -10.45 10.11
CA SER A 98 5.67 -10.04 11.51
C SER A 98 4.35 -10.21 12.28
N GLU A 99 4.47 -10.60 13.55
CA GLU A 99 3.30 -10.81 14.43
C GLU A 99 2.48 -9.52 14.62
N HIS A 100 3.12 -8.36 14.53
CA HIS A 100 2.42 -7.07 14.54
C HIS A 100 1.38 -6.98 13.40
N ILE A 101 1.77 -7.33 12.17
CA ILE A 101 0.87 -7.34 11.01
C ILE A 101 -0.29 -8.30 11.22
N LYS A 102 -0.02 -9.50 11.77
CA LYS A 102 -1.07 -10.48 12.09
C LYS A 102 -2.04 -9.96 13.15
N ILE A 103 -1.55 -9.26 14.18
CA ILE A 103 -2.37 -8.64 15.21
C ILE A 103 -3.24 -7.53 14.61
N GLU A 104 -2.66 -6.64 13.80
CA GLU A 104 -3.42 -5.59 13.12
C GLU A 104 -4.52 -6.17 12.23
N LEU A 105 -4.20 -7.19 11.43
CA LEU A 105 -5.17 -7.81 10.54
C LEU A 105 -6.29 -8.56 11.29
N ARG A 106 -5.95 -9.20 12.41
CA ARG A 106 -6.92 -9.87 13.30
C ARG A 106 -7.88 -8.86 13.94
N ASN A 107 -7.39 -7.68 14.30
CA ASN A 107 -8.17 -6.63 14.95
C ASN A 107 -8.88 -5.71 13.94
N ALA A 108 -8.49 -5.74 12.67
CA ALA A 108 -9.11 -4.96 11.62
C ALA A 108 -10.59 -5.31 11.46
N VAL A 109 -11.41 -4.26 11.33
CA VAL A 109 -12.86 -4.39 11.12
C VAL A 109 -13.11 -5.13 9.80
N PRO A 110 -13.84 -6.26 9.82
CA PRO A 110 -14.20 -6.96 8.60
C PRO A 110 -15.27 -6.17 7.83
N PHE A 111 -15.03 -5.95 6.55
CA PHE A 111 -16.00 -5.43 5.59
C PHE A 111 -16.30 -6.47 4.51
N VAL A 112 -17.30 -6.19 3.66
CA VAL A 112 -17.69 -7.09 2.54
C VAL A 112 -16.50 -7.38 1.62
N GLU A 113 -15.62 -6.40 1.40
CA GLU A 113 -14.42 -6.55 0.58
C GLU A 113 -13.27 -7.28 1.28
N GLY A 114 -13.33 -7.41 2.61
CA GLY A 114 -12.28 -8.00 3.44
C GLY A 114 -11.84 -7.11 4.60
N ARG A 115 -10.67 -7.42 5.15
CA ARG A 115 -10.03 -6.70 6.26
C ARG A 115 -8.93 -5.81 5.73
N GLY A 116 -9.01 -4.52 6.07
CA GLY A 116 -8.03 -3.51 5.67
C GLY A 116 -6.94 -3.31 6.71
N ILE A 117 -5.67 -3.29 6.30
CA ILE A 117 -4.53 -2.89 7.14
C ILE A 117 -3.68 -1.85 6.41
N SER A 118 -2.95 -1.03 7.17
CA SER A 118 -1.99 -0.08 6.64
C SER A 118 -0.69 -0.14 7.40
N LEU A 119 0.43 -0.14 6.67
CA LEU A 119 1.78 -0.29 7.20
C LEU A 119 2.60 0.94 6.87
N ASP A 120 3.37 1.42 7.84
CA ASP A 120 4.36 2.46 7.62
C ASP A 120 5.61 1.86 6.97
N VAL A 121 6.13 2.52 5.93
CA VAL A 121 7.32 2.10 5.19
C VAL A 121 8.45 3.08 5.47
N LEU A 122 9.20 2.80 6.53
CA LEU A 122 10.25 3.69 7.04
C LEU A 122 11.63 3.33 6.48
N ASP A 123 11.87 2.06 6.18
CA ASP A 123 13.14 1.54 5.73
C ASP A 123 12.97 0.28 4.86
N ASP A 124 14.09 -0.29 4.44
CA ASP A 124 14.14 -1.46 3.57
C ASP A 124 13.65 -2.76 4.27
N LEU A 125 13.60 -2.81 5.61
CA LEU A 125 13.09 -3.99 6.34
C LEU A 125 11.58 -4.15 6.15
N ALA A 126 10.85 -3.04 6.06
CA ALA A 126 9.41 -3.06 5.78
C ALA A 126 9.10 -3.76 4.43
N LEU A 127 10.03 -3.73 3.47
CA LEU A 127 9.84 -4.36 2.17
C LEU A 127 9.72 -5.88 2.25
N VAL A 128 10.32 -6.53 3.26
CA VAL A 128 10.28 -7.99 3.42
C VAL A 128 8.84 -8.47 3.59
N ASP A 129 8.12 -7.88 4.56
CA ASP A 129 6.73 -8.22 4.82
C ASP A 129 5.80 -7.77 3.69
N ILE A 130 6.03 -6.56 3.14
CA ILE A 130 5.21 -6.03 2.04
C ILE A 130 5.26 -6.94 0.81
N LYS A 131 6.44 -7.47 0.45
CA LYS A 131 6.59 -8.40 -0.68
C LYS A 131 5.82 -9.71 -0.45
N LYS A 132 5.83 -10.25 0.77
CA LYS A 132 5.05 -11.45 1.13
C LYS A 132 3.55 -11.18 1.05
N LEU A 133 3.11 -10.05 1.58
CA LEU A 133 1.71 -9.60 1.52
C LEU A 133 1.22 -9.43 0.07
N ILE A 134 2.06 -8.88 -0.82
CA ILE A 134 1.76 -8.78 -2.25
C ILE A 134 1.55 -10.17 -2.88
N HIS A 135 2.45 -11.13 -2.63
CA HIS A 135 2.29 -12.49 -3.14
C HIS A 135 1.00 -13.14 -2.64
N ILE A 136 0.70 -13.03 -1.34
CA ILE A 136 -0.55 -13.56 -0.77
C ILE A 136 -1.76 -12.88 -1.40
N LYS A 137 -1.73 -11.56 -1.59
CA LYS A 137 -2.79 -10.79 -2.23
C LYS A 137 -3.06 -11.23 -3.68
N LEU A 138 -2.01 -11.57 -4.43
CA LEU A 138 -2.10 -12.01 -5.82
C LEU A 138 -2.59 -13.46 -5.97
N LYS A 139 -2.35 -14.32 -4.97
CA LYS A 139 -2.75 -15.73 -4.99
C LYS A 139 -4.25 -15.96 -4.77
N HIS A 140 -4.92 -15.06 -4.05
CA HIS A 140 -6.33 -15.16 -3.67
C HIS A 140 -7.19 -14.11 -4.35
#